data_AF-A0A0E0IZE2-F1
#
_entry.id   AF-A0A0E0IZE2-F1
#
_cell.length_a   1.000
_cell.length_b   1.000
_cell.length_c   1.000
_cell.angle_alpha   90.00
_cell.angle_beta   90.00
_cell.angle_gamma   90.00
#
_symmetry.space_group_name_H-M   'P 1'
#
loop_
_entity.id
_entity.type
_entity.pdbx_description
1 polymer ?
#
loop_
_entity_poly.entity_id
_entity_poly.type
_entity_poly.pdbx_seq_one_letter_code
_entity_poly.pdbx_strand_id
1 'polypeptide(L)'
;MSAYTVLLKTVKRSYRILTSDIEEVIKPNFAQLQECGLTVCDIVKTNPRLLSFNPERIKRYVHRADMLGVPRCSPAFRMAVCSTNEGSVTARMEFLSRTLGCSMDNILIAVGKRPTILGLSMDNLRRKIEFLVTEVGLKLECIVECLGILRYSLEKRMVPRHSVMEILRARGLMKKGASLYGLIMQGEADFVARYIDTHKDMVHGLADAYNASCFGKMPVVPDSTVKKRHGSTS
;
A
#
# COMPACT_ATOMS: atom_id res chain seq x y z
N MET A 1 -22.95 -10.90 6.76
CA MET A 1 -22.01 -11.97 7.19
C MET A 1 -22.43 -12.45 8.56
N SER A 2 -22.46 -13.76 8.82
CA SER A 2 -22.85 -14.28 10.13
C SER A 2 -21.76 -14.06 11.18
N ALA A 3 -22.13 -14.07 12.47
CA ALA A 3 -21.19 -13.97 13.59
C ALA A 3 -20.11 -15.08 13.53
N TYR A 4 -20.49 -16.29 13.11
CA TYR A 4 -19.57 -17.40 12.89
C TYR A 4 -18.49 -17.07 11.85
N THR A 5 -18.87 -16.52 10.69
CA THR A 5 -17.89 -16.16 9.64
C THR A 5 -16.93 -15.06 10.11
N VAL A 6 -17.43 -14.10 10.90
CA VAL A 6 -16.61 -13.04 11.48
C VAL A 6 -15.60 -13.63 12.46
N LEU A 7 -16.06 -14.46 13.41
CA LEU A 7 -15.20 -15.13 14.38
C LEU A 7 -14.13 -15.99 13.70
N LEU A 8 -14.52 -16.82 12.73
CA LEU A 8 -13.59 -17.68 12.00
C LEU A 8 -12.51 -16.86 11.28
N LYS A 9 -12.87 -15.75 10.63
CA LYS A 9 -11.90 -14.84 9.99
C LYS A 9 -10.97 -14.19 11.01
N THR A 10 -11.50 -13.78 12.17
CA THR A 10 -10.73 -13.19 13.28
C THR A 10 -9.69 -14.18 13.80
N VAL A 11 -10.12 -15.39 14.14
CA VAL A 11 -9.27 -16.46 14.70
C VAL A 11 -8.19 -16.88 13.70
N LYS A 12 -8.53 -17.05 12.42
CA LYS A 12 -7.54 -17.36 11.36
C LYS A 12 -6.43 -16.31 11.25
N ARG A 13 -6.73 -15.04 11.58
CA ARG A 13 -5.75 -13.95 11.58
C ARG A 13 -5.02 -13.80 12.91
N SER A 14 -5.61 -14.27 14.01
CA SER A 14 -5.05 -14.16 15.36
C SER A 14 -5.61 -15.25 16.27
N TYR A 15 -5.00 -16.43 16.23
CA TYR A 15 -5.39 -17.55 17.08
C TYR A 15 -5.20 -17.22 18.58
N ARG A 16 -4.27 -16.30 18.91
CA ARG A 16 -3.98 -15.88 20.29
C ARG A 16 -5.18 -15.30 21.02
N ILE A 17 -6.18 -14.77 20.32
CA ILE A 17 -7.42 -14.27 20.95
C ILE A 17 -8.15 -15.39 21.70
N LEU A 18 -8.03 -16.64 21.25
CA LEU A 18 -8.65 -17.79 21.92
C LEU A 18 -7.91 -18.22 23.18
N THR A 19 -6.65 -17.82 23.33
CA THR A 19 -5.78 -18.20 24.46
C THR A 19 -5.46 -17.03 25.38
N SER A 20 -5.91 -15.82 25.04
CA SER A 20 -5.68 -14.61 25.84
C SER A 20 -6.71 -14.53 26.97
N ASP A 21 -6.25 -14.02 28.13
CA ASP A 21 -7.13 -13.77 29.26
C ASP A 21 -8.19 -12.71 28.92
N ILE A 22 -9.46 -13.03 29.20
CA ILE A 22 -10.58 -12.16 28.84
C ILE A 22 -10.61 -10.91 29.72
N GLU A 23 -10.38 -11.06 31.03
CA GLU A 23 -10.51 -10.00 32.02
C GLU A 23 -9.29 -9.09 32.03
N GLU A 24 -8.09 -9.66 31.97
CA GLU A 24 -6.82 -8.94 32.11
C GLU A 24 -6.27 -8.42 30.77
N VAL A 25 -6.70 -9.00 29.64
CA VAL A 25 -6.15 -8.64 28.31
C VAL A 25 -7.24 -8.18 27.33
N ILE A 26 -8.21 -9.03 27.01
CA ILE A 26 -9.18 -8.72 25.94
C ILE A 26 -10.04 -7.49 26.29
N LYS A 27 -10.65 -7.47 27.49
CA LYS A 27 -11.53 -6.38 27.93
C LYS A 27 -10.81 -5.03 28.04
N PRO A 28 -9.64 -4.91 28.70
CA PRO A 28 -8.91 -3.64 28.77
C PRO A 28 -8.48 -3.12 27.40
N ASN A 29 -7.97 -3.99 26.53
CA ASN A 29 -7.61 -3.61 25.16
C ASN A 29 -8.83 -3.12 24.38
N PHE A 30 -9.96 -3.82 24.51
CA PHE A 30 -11.19 -3.43 23.84
C PHE A 30 -11.66 -2.05 24.31
N ALA A 31 -11.72 -1.82 25.62
CA ALA A 31 -12.12 -0.53 26.19
C ALA A 31 -11.20 0.60 25.69
N GLN A 32 -9.89 0.40 25.73
CA GLN A 32 -8.92 1.40 25.29
C GLN A 32 -9.01 1.72 23.78
N LEU A 33 -9.22 0.71 22.94
CA LEU A 33 -9.43 0.91 21.50
C LEU A 33 -10.78 1.60 21.23
N GLN A 34 -11.80 1.33 22.03
CA GLN A 34 -13.10 1.98 21.94
C GLN A 34 -13.03 3.46 22.31
N GLU A 35 -12.24 3.84 23.33
CA GLU A 35 -11.94 5.25 23.65
C GLU A 35 -11.25 5.99 22.50
N CYS A 36 -10.53 5.26 21.64
CA CYS A 36 -9.93 5.80 20.41
C CYS A 36 -10.91 5.86 19.23
N GLY A 37 -12.18 5.51 19.45
CA GLY A 37 -13.25 5.50 18.46
C GLY A 37 -13.29 4.25 17.56
N LEU A 38 -12.52 3.19 17.88
CA LEU A 38 -12.57 1.95 17.09
C LEU A 38 -13.81 1.12 17.48
N THR A 39 -14.58 0.73 16.47
CA THR A 39 -15.65 -0.26 16.65
C THR A 39 -15.09 -1.69 16.65
N VAL A 40 -15.85 -2.66 17.18
CA VAL A 40 -15.53 -4.11 17.03
C VAL A 40 -15.26 -4.46 15.56
N CYS A 41 -16.08 -3.90 14.67
CA CYS A 41 -15.96 -4.11 13.23
C CYS A 41 -14.63 -3.55 12.68
N ASP A 42 -14.19 -2.38 13.12
CA ASP A 42 -12.90 -1.80 12.71
C ASP A 42 -11.73 -2.67 13.17
N ILE A 43 -11.75 -3.14 14.41
CA ILE A 43 -10.70 -3.97 15.01
C ILE A 43 -10.59 -5.30 14.25
N VAL A 44 -11.72 -5.99 14.08
CA VAL A 44 -11.77 -7.30 13.42
C VAL A 44 -11.38 -7.20 11.94
N LYS A 45 -11.86 -6.19 11.22
CA LYS A 45 -11.53 -5.99 9.80
C LYS A 45 -10.06 -5.60 9.63
N THR A 46 -9.52 -4.77 10.51
CA THR A 46 -8.19 -4.19 10.29
C THR A 46 -7.08 -5.03 10.92
N ASN A 47 -7.10 -5.23 12.23
CA ASN A 47 -6.06 -5.95 12.95
C ASN A 47 -6.58 -6.58 14.25
N PRO A 48 -7.17 -7.79 14.20
CA PRO A 48 -7.77 -8.41 15.38
C PRO A 48 -6.75 -8.72 16.49
N ARG A 49 -5.45 -8.82 16.13
CA ARG A 49 -4.36 -9.08 17.08
C ARG A 49 -4.24 -8.04 18.19
N LEU A 50 -4.75 -6.82 17.96
CA LEU A 50 -4.77 -5.76 18.97
C LEU A 50 -5.50 -6.20 20.25
N LEU A 51 -6.50 -7.06 20.15
CA LEU A 51 -7.24 -7.55 21.31
C LEU A 51 -6.39 -8.46 22.21
N SER A 52 -5.40 -9.15 21.64
CA SER A 52 -4.55 -10.14 22.33
C SER A 52 -3.18 -9.60 22.75
N PHE A 53 -2.91 -8.30 22.55
CA PHE A 53 -1.64 -7.71 22.95
C PHE A 53 -1.62 -7.39 24.44
N ASN A 54 -0.43 -7.25 25.03
CA ASN A 54 -0.32 -6.68 26.36
C ASN A 54 -0.96 -5.27 26.38
N PRO A 55 -1.80 -4.90 27.36
CA PRO A 55 -2.44 -3.57 27.42
C PRO A 55 -1.47 -2.38 27.35
N GLU A 56 -0.29 -2.49 27.97
CA GLU A 56 0.76 -1.47 27.87
C GLU A 56 1.28 -1.31 26.44
N ARG A 57 1.23 -2.38 25.64
CA ARG A 57 1.53 -2.30 24.22
C ARG A 57 0.47 -1.47 23.51
N ILE A 58 -0.83 -1.63 23.79
CA ILE A 58 -1.87 -0.83 23.14
C ILE A 58 -1.71 0.67 23.47
N LYS A 59 -1.41 1.02 24.72
CA LYS A 59 -1.05 2.40 25.11
C LYS A 59 0.05 3.01 24.23
N ARG A 60 1.10 2.24 23.91
CA ARG A 60 2.17 2.71 23.01
C ARG A 60 1.69 2.97 21.58
N TYR A 61 0.76 2.18 21.06
CA TYR A 61 0.19 2.39 19.71
C TYR A 61 -0.71 3.63 19.67
N VAL A 62 -1.52 3.84 20.72
CA VAL A 62 -2.35 5.03 20.87
C VAL A 62 -1.48 6.29 20.96
N HIS A 63 -0.48 6.29 21.84
CA HIS A 63 0.46 7.41 21.97
C HIS A 63 1.14 7.76 20.64
N ARG A 64 1.60 6.75 19.88
CA ARG A 64 2.20 6.98 18.55
C ARG A 64 1.22 7.58 17.55
N ALA A 65 -0.06 7.22 17.62
CA ALA A 65 -1.08 7.83 16.78
C ALA A 65 -1.32 9.30 17.18
N ASP A 66 -1.29 9.61 18.48
CA ASP A 66 -1.38 10.99 18.97
C ASP A 66 -0.22 11.87 18.45
N MET A 67 0.99 11.31 18.38
CA MET A 67 2.18 12.01 17.82
C MET A 67 2.02 12.43 16.35
N LEU A 68 1.05 11.90 15.62
CA LEU A 68 0.79 12.28 14.23
C LEU A 68 -0.08 13.55 14.12
N GLY A 69 -0.59 14.08 15.23
CA GLY A 69 -1.46 15.26 15.24
C GLY A 69 -2.82 15.04 14.56
N VAL A 70 -3.20 13.78 14.28
CA VAL A 70 -4.50 13.47 13.68
C VAL A 70 -5.58 13.40 14.77
N PRO A 71 -6.79 13.94 14.55
CA PRO A 71 -7.83 13.94 15.58
C PRO A 71 -8.21 12.52 16.01
N ARG A 72 -8.34 12.28 17.32
CA ARG A 72 -8.86 11.01 17.86
C ARG A 72 -10.23 10.69 17.26
N CYS A 73 -10.57 9.40 17.17
CA CYS A 73 -11.78 8.88 16.52
C CYS A 73 -11.89 9.10 15.00
N SER A 74 -11.00 9.90 14.39
CA SER A 74 -10.97 10.03 12.93
C SER A 74 -10.58 8.72 12.25
N PRO A 75 -10.96 8.51 10.97
CA PRO A 75 -10.49 7.36 10.19
C PRO A 75 -8.96 7.26 10.16
N ALA A 76 -8.26 8.40 10.08
CA ALA A 76 -6.80 8.46 10.12
C ALA A 76 -6.23 7.95 11.45
N PHE A 77 -6.79 8.38 12.58
CA PHE A 77 -6.35 7.93 13.90
C PHE A 77 -6.55 6.42 14.06
N ARG A 78 -7.73 5.90 13.69
CA ARG A 78 -8.02 4.47 13.70
C ARG A 78 -7.03 3.67 12.85
N MET A 79 -6.70 4.18 11.65
CA MET A 79 -5.67 3.58 10.81
C MET A 79 -4.30 3.60 11.49
N ALA A 80 -3.89 4.71 12.09
CA ALA A 80 -2.59 4.85 12.77
C ALA A 80 -2.44 3.83 13.92
N VAL A 81 -3.46 3.70 14.77
CA VAL A 81 -3.48 2.71 15.86
C VAL A 81 -3.37 1.29 15.31
N CYS A 82 -4.02 0.99 14.18
CA CYS A 82 -4.02 -0.37 13.64
C CYS A 82 -2.77 -0.77 12.85
N SER A 83 -2.01 0.19 12.34
CA SER A 83 -1.01 -0.05 11.28
C SER A 83 0.41 0.40 11.60
N THR A 84 0.61 1.21 12.65
CA THR A 84 1.96 1.53 13.12
C THR A 84 2.65 0.26 13.63
N ASN A 85 3.96 0.14 13.42
CA ASN A 85 4.74 -0.95 14.00
C ASN A 85 5.36 -0.52 15.34
N GLU A 86 6.05 -1.44 16.00
CA GLU A 86 6.74 -1.13 17.26
C GLU A 86 7.99 -0.26 17.11
N GLY A 87 8.47 -0.05 15.89
CA GLY A 87 9.62 0.81 15.65
C GLY A 87 9.31 2.30 15.83
N SER A 88 10.35 3.11 15.80
CA SER A 88 10.22 4.57 15.94
C SER A 88 9.43 5.15 14.76
N VAL A 89 8.28 5.76 15.07
CA VAL A 89 7.48 6.55 14.12
C VAL A 89 8.27 7.78 13.70
N THR A 90 8.93 8.45 14.66
CA THR A 90 9.81 9.60 14.42
C THR A 90 10.91 9.28 13.43
N ALA A 91 11.65 8.19 13.62
CA ALA A 91 12.75 7.82 12.72
C ALA A 91 12.28 7.54 11.28
N ARG A 92 11.05 7.02 11.11
CA ARG A 92 10.45 6.82 9.78
C ARG A 92 10.06 8.14 9.14
N MET A 93 9.49 9.06 9.91
CA MET A 93 9.14 10.39 9.41
C MET A 93 10.39 11.18 9.03
N GLU A 94 11.44 11.15 9.85
CA GLU A 94 12.74 11.76 9.54
C GLU A 94 13.37 11.16 8.28
N PHE A 95 13.30 9.85 8.12
CA PHE A 95 13.74 9.20 6.90
C PHE A 95 12.96 9.66 5.68
N LEU A 96 11.63 9.68 5.75
CA LEU A 96 10.80 10.16 4.65
C LEU A 96 11.11 11.62 4.32
N SER A 97 11.26 12.48 5.33
CA SER A 97 11.63 13.88 5.17
C SER A 97 12.96 14.03 4.44
N ARG A 98 14.00 13.31 4.89
CA ARG A 98 15.33 13.33 4.27
C ARG A 98 15.31 12.79 2.84
N THR A 99 14.62 11.67 2.61
CA THR A 99 14.61 10.99 1.31
C THR A 99 13.76 11.74 0.28
N LEU A 100 12.67 12.37 0.69
CA LEU A 100 11.79 13.13 -0.20
C LEU A 100 12.15 14.62 -0.27
N GLY A 101 13.15 15.07 0.50
CA GLY A 101 13.63 16.45 0.48
C GLY A 101 12.61 17.49 0.96
N CYS A 102 11.67 17.10 1.83
CA CYS A 102 10.59 17.98 2.29
C CYS A 102 10.60 18.17 3.81
N SER A 103 9.98 19.26 4.28
CA SER A 103 9.89 19.56 5.73
C SER A 103 9.15 18.47 6.51
N MET A 104 9.45 18.40 7.81
CA MET A 104 8.74 17.51 8.72
C MET A 104 7.23 17.81 8.78
N ASP A 105 6.82 19.07 8.66
CA ASP A 105 5.40 19.46 8.62
C ASP A 105 4.69 18.88 7.39
N ASN A 106 5.34 18.94 6.21
CA ASN A 106 4.80 18.35 5.00
C ASN A 106 4.69 16.82 5.11
N ILE A 107 5.69 16.17 5.73
CA ILE A 107 5.61 14.73 6.03
C ILE A 107 4.47 14.43 7.00
N LEU A 108 4.29 15.23 8.05
CA LEU A 108 3.24 15.02 9.03
C LEU A 108 1.85 15.11 8.39
N ILE A 109 1.64 16.09 7.51
CA ILE A 109 0.40 16.25 6.73
C ILE A 109 0.17 15.03 5.81
N ALA A 110 1.21 14.61 5.07
CA ALA A 110 1.09 13.48 4.14
C ALA A 110 0.87 12.14 4.85
N VAL A 111 1.62 11.88 5.93
CA VAL A 111 1.48 10.72 6.80
C VAL A 111 0.13 10.72 7.50
N GLY A 112 -0.34 11.87 7.98
CA GLY A 112 -1.65 12.00 8.64
C GLY A 112 -2.80 11.57 7.73
N LYS A 113 -2.70 11.84 6.42
CA LYS A 113 -3.66 11.33 5.42
C LYS A 113 -3.59 9.82 5.23
N ARG A 114 -2.40 9.21 5.38
CA ARG A 114 -2.14 7.78 5.14
C ARG A 114 -1.17 7.14 6.15
N PRO A 115 -1.56 6.97 7.43
CA PRO A 115 -0.64 6.52 8.49
C PRO A 115 -0.09 5.10 8.29
N THR A 116 -0.75 4.29 7.46
CA THR A 116 -0.38 2.90 7.15
C THR A 116 1.02 2.75 6.59
N ILE A 117 1.59 3.79 5.99
CA ILE A 117 2.95 3.76 5.46
C ILE A 117 4.00 3.61 6.58
N LEU A 118 3.69 4.06 7.80
CA LEU A 118 4.59 3.92 8.96
C LEU A 118 4.70 2.47 9.45
N GLY A 119 3.78 1.60 9.01
CA GLY A 119 3.86 0.17 9.22
C GLY A 119 4.95 -0.53 8.41
N LEU A 120 5.42 0.10 7.32
CA LEU A 120 6.43 -0.46 6.43
C LEU A 120 7.83 -0.39 7.05
N SER A 121 8.71 -1.32 6.63
CA SER A 121 10.12 -1.24 6.97
C SER A 121 10.80 -0.13 6.16
N MET A 122 11.91 0.38 6.68
CA MET A 122 12.70 1.43 6.04
C MET A 122 13.23 1.00 4.67
N ASP A 123 13.72 -0.24 4.56
CA ASP A 123 14.18 -0.79 3.28
C ASP A 123 13.05 -0.96 2.27
N ASN A 124 11.85 -1.30 2.74
CA ASN A 124 10.68 -1.40 1.87
C ASN A 124 10.24 -0.02 1.36
N LEU A 125 10.25 1.01 2.21
CA LEU A 125 10.01 2.39 1.80
C LEU A 125 11.06 2.86 0.79
N ARG A 126 12.35 2.62 1.07
CA ARG A 126 13.46 2.98 0.18
C ARG A 126 13.29 2.40 -1.22
N ARG A 127 13.12 1.08 -1.33
CA ARG A 127 12.95 0.40 -2.63
C ARG A 127 11.75 0.91 -3.42
N LYS A 128 10.67 1.30 -2.73
CA LYS A 128 9.48 1.87 -3.39
C LYS A 128 9.72 3.28 -3.91
N ILE A 129 10.37 4.12 -3.10
CA ILE A 129 10.70 5.49 -3.52
C ILE A 129 11.68 5.44 -4.69
N GLU A 130 12.72 4.60 -4.61
CA GLU A 130 13.69 4.39 -5.69
C GLU A 130 13.02 3.95 -6.99
N PHE A 131 12.11 2.96 -6.93
CA PHE A 131 11.33 2.57 -8.11
C PHE A 131 10.54 3.74 -8.71
N LEU A 132 9.84 4.52 -7.87
CA LEU A 132 9.04 5.66 -8.35
C LEU A 132 9.90 6.77 -8.98
N VAL A 133 11.12 6.97 -8.49
CA VAL A 133 12.04 7.98 -9.03
C VAL A 133 12.74 7.47 -10.27
N THR A 134 13.40 6.32 -10.19
CA THR A 134 14.30 5.81 -11.23
C THR A 134 13.54 5.19 -12.40
N GLU A 135 12.55 4.34 -12.12
CA GLU A 135 11.84 3.59 -13.18
C GLU A 135 10.62 4.34 -13.72
N VAL A 136 9.90 5.04 -12.84
CA VAL A 136 8.68 5.78 -13.22
C VAL A 136 8.98 7.22 -13.61
N GLY A 137 10.10 7.79 -13.15
CA GLY A 137 10.46 9.18 -13.42
C GLY A 137 9.64 10.20 -12.63
N LEU A 138 9.05 9.83 -11.49
CA LEU A 138 8.34 10.79 -10.63
C LEU A 138 9.33 11.68 -9.87
N LYS A 139 8.99 12.97 -9.81
CA LYS A 139 9.69 13.91 -8.93
C LYS A 139 9.33 13.63 -7.47
N LEU A 140 10.26 13.93 -6.55
CA LEU A 140 10.07 13.68 -5.12
C LEU A 140 8.85 14.42 -4.56
N GLU A 141 8.58 15.63 -5.02
CA GLU A 141 7.44 16.45 -4.58
C GLU A 141 6.11 15.76 -4.91
N CYS A 142 6.00 15.16 -6.11
CA CYS A 142 4.83 14.39 -6.51
C CYS A 142 4.62 13.15 -5.63
N ILE A 143 5.70 12.53 -5.15
CA ILE A 143 5.61 11.38 -4.24
C ILE A 143 5.05 11.80 -2.87
N VAL A 144 5.39 12.99 -2.38
CA VAL A 144 4.83 13.54 -1.13
C VAL A 144 3.31 13.73 -1.26
N GLU A 145 2.84 14.28 -2.38
CA GLU A 145 1.41 14.48 -2.64
C GLU A 145 0.62 13.16 -2.72
N CYS A 146 1.26 12.10 -3.20
CA CYS A 146 0.63 10.80 -3.41
C CYS A 146 1.18 9.68 -2.52
N LEU A 147 1.70 10.02 -1.34
CA LEU A 147 2.43 9.10 -0.43
C LEU A 147 1.69 7.79 -0.12
N GLY A 148 0.36 7.82 -0.22
CA GLY A 148 -0.50 6.64 -0.15
C GLY A 148 -0.21 5.54 -1.18
N ILE A 149 0.48 5.84 -2.28
CA ILE A 149 0.93 4.86 -3.30
C ILE A 149 1.86 3.80 -2.70
N LEU A 150 2.66 4.19 -1.69
CA LEU A 150 3.66 3.32 -1.07
C LEU A 150 3.06 2.14 -0.30
N ARG A 151 1.75 2.18 0.02
CA ARG A 151 1.06 1.08 0.72
C ARG A 151 0.92 -0.19 -0.12
N TYR A 152 1.00 -0.09 -1.45
CA TYR A 152 0.78 -1.21 -2.36
C TYR A 152 2.05 -2.01 -2.54
N SER A 153 1.95 -3.32 -2.77
CA SER A 153 3.13 -4.17 -3.02
C SER A 153 3.92 -3.66 -4.22
N LEU A 154 5.25 -3.58 -4.04
CA LEU A 154 6.13 -3.12 -5.12
C LEU A 154 6.10 -4.16 -6.24
N GLU A 155 6.31 -5.41 -5.87
CA GLU A 155 6.50 -6.56 -6.74
C GLU A 155 5.18 -7.06 -7.34
N LYS A 156 4.09 -7.05 -6.56
CA LYS A 156 2.80 -7.62 -6.99
C LYS A 156 1.83 -6.61 -7.58
N ARG A 157 2.12 -5.31 -7.51
CA ARG A 157 1.19 -4.28 -7.99
C ARG A 157 1.86 -3.09 -8.65
N MET A 158 2.85 -2.46 -8.03
CA MET A 158 3.46 -1.25 -8.60
C MET A 158 4.21 -1.59 -9.89
N VAL A 159 5.13 -2.55 -9.85
CA VAL A 159 5.92 -2.99 -11.01
C VAL A 159 5.04 -3.59 -12.12
N PRO A 160 4.13 -4.55 -11.86
CA PRO A 160 3.30 -5.12 -12.92
C PRO A 160 2.43 -4.08 -13.63
N ARG A 161 1.82 -3.16 -12.88
CA ARG A 161 0.95 -2.13 -13.46
C ARG A 161 1.74 -1.05 -14.19
N HIS A 162 2.95 -0.74 -13.75
CA HIS A 162 3.87 0.11 -14.50
C HIS A 162 4.28 -0.54 -15.83
N SER A 163 4.64 -1.83 -15.83
CA SER A 163 5.00 -2.55 -17.05
C SER A 163 3.86 -2.54 -18.09
N VAL A 164 2.62 -2.82 -17.65
CA VAL A 164 1.43 -2.71 -18.52
C VAL A 164 1.26 -1.29 -19.04
N MET A 165 1.46 -0.27 -18.20
CA MET A 165 1.38 1.13 -18.59
C MET A 165 2.36 1.46 -19.72
N GLU A 166 3.61 1.03 -19.60
CA GLU A 166 4.66 1.27 -20.60
C GLU A 166 4.40 0.52 -21.92
N ILE A 167 3.96 -0.74 -21.86
CA ILE A 167 3.58 -1.52 -23.07
C ILE A 167 2.45 -0.83 -23.83
N LEU A 168 1.40 -0.40 -23.12
CA LEU A 168 0.25 0.26 -23.76
C LEU A 168 0.63 1.65 -24.31
N ARG A 169 1.49 2.41 -23.62
CA ARG A 169 2.01 3.70 -24.11
C ARG A 169 2.84 3.53 -25.37
N ALA A 170 3.75 2.56 -25.41
CA ALA A 170 4.59 2.27 -26.57
C ALA A 170 3.76 1.90 -27.81
N ARG A 171 2.56 1.33 -27.62
CA ARG A 171 1.63 0.98 -28.70
C ARG A 171 0.58 2.05 -29.01
N GLY A 172 0.63 3.20 -28.34
CA GLY A 172 -0.36 4.28 -28.52
C GLY A 172 -1.77 3.93 -28.01
N LEU A 173 -1.90 2.87 -27.19
CA LEU A 173 -3.18 2.37 -26.66
C LEU A 173 -3.55 3.00 -25.31
N MET A 174 -2.80 4.01 -24.87
CA MET A 174 -3.04 4.68 -23.59
C MET A 174 -3.22 6.19 -23.76
N LYS A 175 -4.19 6.75 -23.02
CA LYS A 175 -4.45 8.19 -23.00
C LYS A 175 -3.22 8.95 -22.45
N LYS A 176 -2.87 10.08 -23.08
CA LYS A 176 -1.71 10.92 -22.71
C LYS A 176 -1.71 11.46 -21.27
N GLY A 177 -2.84 11.43 -20.56
CA GLY A 177 -2.96 11.85 -19.15
C GLY A 177 -3.06 10.72 -18.13
N ALA A 178 -2.91 9.46 -18.53
CA ALA A 178 -2.98 8.34 -17.59
C ALA A 178 -1.76 8.35 -16.64
N SER A 179 -2.03 8.43 -15.33
CA SER A 179 -1.00 8.43 -14.29
C SER A 179 -0.88 7.06 -13.62
N LEU A 180 0.35 6.68 -13.25
CA LEU A 180 0.61 5.43 -12.53
C LEU A 180 -0.19 5.35 -11.22
N TYR A 181 -0.35 6.49 -10.51
CA TYR A 181 -1.17 6.56 -9.31
C TYR A 181 -2.61 6.09 -9.55
N GLY A 182 -3.24 6.57 -10.63
CA GLY A 182 -4.60 6.15 -11.00
C GLY A 182 -4.70 4.66 -11.31
N LEU A 183 -3.68 4.09 -11.96
CA LEU A 183 -3.62 2.65 -12.24
C LEU A 183 -3.45 1.83 -10.97
N ILE A 184 -2.57 2.22 -10.04
CA ILE A 184 -2.32 1.50 -8.79
C ILE A 184 -3.54 1.52 -7.86
N MET A 185 -4.34 2.59 -7.91
CA MET A 185 -5.47 2.77 -7.02
C MET A 185 -6.69 1.92 -7.35
N GLN A 186 -6.76 1.38 -8.55
CA GLN A 186 -7.89 0.54 -8.99
C GLN A 186 -7.90 -0.83 -8.32
N GLY A 187 -9.10 -1.39 -8.16
CA GLY A 187 -9.28 -2.80 -7.82
C GLY A 187 -8.63 -3.71 -8.86
N GLU A 188 -8.42 -4.97 -8.51
CA GLU A 188 -7.80 -5.93 -9.45
C GLU A 188 -8.70 -6.17 -10.67
N ALA A 189 -9.99 -6.45 -10.43
CA ALA A 189 -10.96 -6.66 -11.48
C ALA A 189 -11.08 -5.46 -12.43
N ASP A 190 -11.17 -4.25 -11.88
CA ASP A 190 -11.28 -3.02 -12.69
C ASP A 190 -10.04 -2.78 -13.55
N PHE A 191 -8.85 -3.00 -12.98
CA PHE A 191 -7.58 -2.85 -13.68
C PHE A 191 -7.48 -3.85 -14.84
N VAL A 192 -7.79 -5.13 -14.57
CA VAL A 192 -7.76 -6.20 -15.56
C VAL A 192 -8.75 -5.92 -16.70
N ALA A 193 -10.01 -5.63 -16.37
CA ALA A 193 -11.03 -5.35 -17.39
C ALA A 193 -10.62 -4.17 -18.29
N ARG A 194 -10.12 -3.08 -17.67
CA ARG A 194 -9.82 -1.84 -18.38
C ARG A 194 -8.52 -1.86 -19.18
N TYR A 195 -7.46 -2.48 -18.67
CA TYR A 195 -6.13 -2.38 -19.27
C TYR A 195 -5.64 -3.69 -19.87
N ILE A 196 -6.09 -4.84 -19.37
CA ILE A 196 -5.68 -6.15 -19.87
C ILE A 196 -6.70 -6.66 -20.89
N ASP A 197 -7.94 -6.90 -20.49
CA ASP A 197 -8.96 -7.49 -21.36
C ASP A 197 -9.30 -6.61 -22.56
N THR A 198 -9.35 -5.29 -22.37
CA THR A 198 -9.59 -4.33 -23.45
C THR A 198 -8.51 -4.36 -24.54
N HIS A 199 -7.28 -4.80 -24.22
CA HIS A 199 -6.14 -4.73 -25.14
C HIS A 199 -5.50 -6.08 -25.47
N LYS A 200 -6.01 -7.21 -24.93
CA LYS A 200 -5.39 -8.54 -25.10
C LYS A 200 -5.33 -9.00 -26.56
N ASP A 201 -6.30 -8.59 -27.38
CA ASP A 201 -6.33 -8.94 -28.80
C ASP A 201 -5.37 -8.07 -29.64
N MET A 202 -5.08 -6.84 -29.18
CA MET A 202 -4.11 -5.94 -29.81
C MET A 202 -2.67 -6.17 -29.31
N VAL A 203 -2.53 -6.77 -28.12
CA VAL A 203 -1.27 -7.01 -27.43
C VAL A 203 -1.19 -8.46 -27.00
N HIS A 204 -0.78 -9.32 -27.95
CA HIS A 204 -0.57 -10.74 -27.71
C HIS A 204 0.39 -10.94 -26.52
N GLY A 205 0.00 -11.79 -25.57
CA GLY A 205 0.78 -12.10 -24.37
C GLY A 205 0.70 -11.04 -23.25
N LEU A 206 -0.09 -9.97 -23.38
CA LEU A 206 -0.21 -8.94 -22.32
C LEU A 206 -0.71 -9.51 -20.99
N ALA A 207 -1.74 -10.35 -21.04
CA ALA A 207 -2.29 -11.00 -19.85
C ALA A 207 -1.26 -11.93 -19.20
N ASP A 208 -0.54 -12.71 -19.99
CA ASP A 208 0.50 -13.63 -19.49
C ASP A 208 1.68 -12.86 -18.89
N ALA A 209 2.14 -11.78 -19.54
CA ALA A 209 3.19 -10.92 -19.03
C ALA A 209 2.78 -10.25 -17.71
N TYR A 210 1.55 -9.74 -17.61
CA TYR A 210 1.01 -9.16 -16.37
C TYR A 210 0.96 -10.20 -15.24
N ASN A 211 0.40 -11.39 -15.53
CA ASN A 211 0.31 -12.48 -14.56
C ASN A 211 1.70 -12.92 -14.09
N ALA A 212 2.65 -13.13 -15.00
CA ALA A 212 4.02 -13.49 -14.68
C ALA A 212 4.68 -12.44 -13.76
N SER A 213 4.51 -11.16 -14.08
CA SER A 213 5.03 -10.05 -13.28
C SER A 213 4.44 -10.01 -11.87
N CYS A 214 3.13 -10.24 -11.73
CA CYS A 214 2.46 -10.31 -10.42
C CYS A 214 3.00 -11.44 -9.51
N PHE A 215 3.57 -12.50 -10.10
CA PHE A 215 4.23 -13.60 -9.37
C PHE A 215 5.74 -13.41 -9.20
N GLY A 216 6.29 -12.24 -9.54
CA GLY A 216 7.71 -11.94 -9.40
C GLY A 216 8.59 -12.60 -10.46
N LYS A 217 8.00 -13.09 -11.57
CA LYS A 217 8.75 -13.52 -12.75
C LYS A 217 8.94 -12.30 -13.65
N MET A 218 10.17 -12.06 -14.12
CA MET A 218 10.44 -10.98 -15.07
C MET A 218 9.54 -11.15 -16.30
N PRO A 219 8.86 -10.07 -16.78
CA PRO A 219 8.03 -10.17 -17.95
C PRO A 219 8.89 -10.52 -19.16
N VAL A 220 8.54 -11.62 -19.84
CA VAL A 220 9.07 -11.91 -21.18
C VAL A 220 8.40 -10.89 -22.10
N VAL A 221 9.17 -9.92 -22.58
CA VAL A 221 8.70 -8.97 -23.61
C VAL A 221 8.36 -9.81 -24.86
N PRO A 222 7.11 -9.81 -25.34
CA PRO A 222 6.79 -10.47 -26.59
C PRO A 222 7.56 -9.82 -27.73
N ASP A 223 8.25 -10.65 -28.49
CA ASP A 223 9.25 -10.30 -29.49
C ASP A 223 8.83 -9.10 -30.36
N SER A 224 9.68 -8.08 -30.40
CA SER A 224 9.47 -6.92 -31.25
C SER A 224 9.73 -7.31 -32.70
N THR A 225 8.70 -7.44 -33.52
CA THR A 225 8.86 -7.36 -34.99
C THR A 225 9.20 -5.92 -35.37
N VAL A 226 10.43 -5.51 -35.08
CA VAL A 226 11.07 -4.35 -35.71
C VAL A 226 11.32 -4.74 -37.15
N LYS A 227 10.43 -4.32 -38.07
CA LYS A 227 10.80 -4.21 -39.48
C LYS A 227 11.95 -3.20 -39.56
N LYS A 228 13.18 -3.69 -39.69
CA LYS A 228 14.33 -2.92 -40.16
C LYS A 228 13.92 -2.24 -41.47
N ARG A 229 13.72 -0.92 -41.47
CA ARG A 229 13.83 -0.14 -42.70
C ARG A 229 15.32 -0.04 -43.01
N HIS A 230 15.80 -0.90 -43.89
CA HIS A 230 16.97 -0.60 -44.71
C HIS A 230 16.57 0.45 -45.74
N GLY A 231 17.46 1.41 -45.97
CA GLY A 231 17.33 2.46 -46.96
C GLY A 231 18.45 3.49 -46.73
N SER A 232 19.72 3.09 -46.87
CA SER A 232 20.54 3.23 -48.09
C SER A 232 20.84 4.69 -48.43
N THR A 233 22.11 5.01 -48.23
CA THR A 233 22.87 6.16 -48.72
C THR A 233 22.66 6.43 -50.22
N SER A 234 22.39 7.69 -50.56
CA SER A 234 23.12 8.50 -51.55
C SER A 234 22.83 9.96 -51.28
#